data_AF-A0A1A9RMU4-F1
#
_entry.id   AF-A0A1A9RMU4-F1
#
_cell.length_a   1.000
_cell.length_b   1.000
_cell.length_c   1.000
_cell.angle_alpha   90.00
_cell.angle_beta   90.00
_cell.angle_gamma   90.00
#
_symmetry.space_group_name_H-M   'P 1'
#
loop_
_entity.id
_entity.type
_entity.pdbx_description
1 polymer ?
#
loop_
_entity_poly.entity_id
_entity_poly.type
_entity_poly.pdbx_seq_one_letter_code
_entity_poly.pdbx_strand_id
1 'polypeptide(L)'
;MSIITDYESLTNLKTVRGRAVKIKNPKNCGIGGAWVEGVGDVDAGSFGIPVRGSALIKSGIKDGIDPDFSYEQFSFGYPAKYVVLDKASSEAIRALSKATHERRVSAARASAPRETKPQLHIYLSSRGWGDYAPLTWVGSADTPDATILAECKALFDTEHDVDMSYDESRVKATITEAKAKYHNQAAERADAKKQAEAVIAATPEKIIKLAAACGYDPENLEDDIDHPLYWAVRNYVEALNT
;
A
#
# COMPACT_ATOMS: atom_id res chain seq x y z
N MET A 1 10.18 -11.83 -3.96
CA MET A 1 10.14 -11.50 -5.40
C MET A 1 8.96 -10.56 -5.60
N SER A 2 9.15 -9.36 -6.14
CA SER A 2 8.02 -8.43 -6.38
C SER A 2 7.13 -9.01 -7.48
N ILE A 3 5.84 -9.19 -7.22
CA ILE A 3 4.88 -9.65 -8.22
C ILE A 3 4.62 -8.48 -9.18
N ILE A 4 5.25 -8.48 -10.35
CA ILE A 4 5.06 -7.46 -11.39
C ILE A 4 3.93 -7.84 -12.36
N THR A 5 3.30 -6.83 -12.97
CA THR A 5 2.27 -7.04 -13.99
C THR A 5 2.94 -7.43 -15.31
N ASP A 6 2.51 -8.54 -15.91
CA ASP A 6 3.07 -9.06 -17.15
C ASP A 6 2.31 -8.54 -18.39
N TYR A 7 2.54 -7.27 -18.74
CA TYR A 7 1.93 -6.64 -19.89
C TYR A 7 2.36 -7.26 -21.23
N GLU A 8 3.55 -7.85 -21.31
CA GLU A 8 4.04 -8.49 -22.55
C GLU A 8 3.22 -9.74 -22.91
N SER A 9 2.48 -10.33 -21.95
CA SER A 9 1.49 -11.37 -22.23
C SER A 9 0.30 -10.91 -23.08
N LEU A 10 0.04 -9.59 -23.15
CA LEU A 10 -1.04 -9.03 -23.95
C LEU A 10 -0.57 -8.79 -25.39
N THR A 11 -0.91 -9.69 -26.31
CA THR A 11 -0.40 -9.69 -27.69
C THR A 11 -1.26 -8.94 -28.71
N ASN A 12 -2.50 -8.61 -28.37
CA ASN A 12 -3.51 -8.09 -29.31
C ASN A 12 -3.98 -6.66 -28.99
N LEU A 13 -3.15 -5.86 -28.31
CA LEU A 13 -3.53 -4.49 -27.94
C LEU A 13 -3.56 -3.56 -29.16
N LYS A 14 -4.54 -2.68 -29.17
CA LYS A 14 -4.77 -1.71 -30.23
C LYS A 14 -5.14 -0.33 -29.68
N THR A 15 -4.80 0.69 -30.44
CA THR A 15 -5.30 2.06 -30.22
C THR A 15 -6.76 2.19 -30.67
N VAL A 16 -7.44 3.25 -30.23
CA VAL A 16 -8.77 3.63 -30.78
C VAL A 16 -8.76 3.87 -32.29
N ARG A 17 -7.59 4.03 -32.91
CA ARG A 17 -7.40 4.16 -34.37
C ARG A 17 -6.98 2.85 -35.04
N GLY A 18 -7.08 1.71 -34.34
CA GLY A 18 -6.78 0.38 -34.87
C GLY A 18 -5.29 0.02 -34.97
N ARG A 19 -4.37 0.93 -34.62
CA ARG A 19 -2.91 0.68 -34.62
C ARG A 19 -2.52 -0.33 -33.56
N ALA A 20 -1.66 -1.29 -33.90
CA ALA A 20 -1.14 -2.26 -32.95
C ALA A 20 -0.26 -1.60 -31.86
N VAL A 21 -0.34 -2.12 -30.64
CA VAL A 21 0.42 -1.67 -29.47
C VAL A 21 1.04 -2.88 -28.77
N LYS A 22 2.29 -2.75 -28.32
CA LYS A 22 2.95 -3.70 -27.42
C LYS A 22 3.45 -2.95 -26.21
N ILE A 23 3.10 -3.38 -25.01
CA ILE A 23 3.51 -2.72 -23.76
C ILE A 23 4.60 -3.56 -23.12
N LYS A 24 5.70 -2.91 -22.72
CA LYS A 24 6.85 -3.57 -22.10
C LYS A 24 6.62 -3.71 -20.60
N ASN A 25 7.16 -4.79 -20.04
CA ASN A 25 7.07 -5.04 -18.61
C ASN A 25 7.84 -3.97 -17.81
N PRO A 26 7.30 -3.50 -16.67
CA PRO A 26 7.98 -2.52 -15.84
C PRO A 26 9.21 -3.12 -15.17
N LYS A 27 10.25 -2.31 -14.96
CA LYS A 27 11.38 -2.69 -14.09
C LYS A 27 10.96 -2.74 -12.62
N ASN A 28 10.17 -1.76 -12.17
CA ASN A 28 9.69 -1.63 -10.79
C ASN A 28 8.18 -1.42 -10.72
N CYS A 29 7.67 -0.30 -11.26
CA CYS A 29 6.26 0.07 -11.27
C CYS A 29 5.85 0.67 -12.63
N GLY A 30 4.55 0.86 -12.85
CA GLY A 30 4.03 1.44 -14.10
C GLY A 30 4.15 0.48 -15.29
N ILE A 31 4.61 1.01 -16.43
CA ILE A 31 4.93 0.24 -17.65
C ILE A 31 6.38 0.52 -18.05
N GLY A 32 7.03 -0.42 -18.74
CA GLY A 32 8.44 -0.31 -19.15
C GLY A 32 8.67 0.37 -20.50
N GLY A 33 7.73 1.20 -20.96
CA GLY A 33 7.64 1.68 -22.33
C GLY A 33 6.62 0.91 -23.17
N ALA A 34 6.47 1.33 -24.42
CA ALA A 34 5.62 0.66 -25.39
C ALA A 34 6.23 0.72 -26.79
N TRP A 35 5.73 -0.11 -27.70
CA TRP A 35 5.92 0.04 -29.13
C TRP A 35 4.55 0.26 -29.76
N VAL A 36 4.42 1.25 -30.63
CA VAL A 36 3.15 1.60 -31.28
C VAL A 36 3.36 1.61 -32.80
N GLU A 37 2.48 0.92 -33.52
CA GLU A 37 2.52 0.86 -34.97
C GLU A 37 2.48 2.27 -35.59
N GLY A 38 3.39 2.53 -36.53
CA GLY A 38 3.56 3.83 -37.17
C GLY A 38 4.19 4.92 -36.29
N VAL A 39 4.62 4.59 -35.06
CA VAL A 39 5.39 5.49 -34.18
C VAL A 39 6.74 4.87 -33.81
N GLY A 40 6.78 3.56 -33.57
CA GLY A 40 7.97 2.86 -33.09
C GLY A 40 7.98 2.71 -31.57
N ASP A 41 9.17 2.50 -31.02
CA ASP A 41 9.39 2.45 -29.58
C ASP A 41 9.16 3.82 -28.93
N VAL A 42 8.42 3.82 -27.83
CA VAL A 42 8.07 5.02 -27.06
C VAL A 42 8.41 4.81 -25.59
N ASP A 43 9.04 5.83 -25.02
CA ASP A 43 9.38 5.88 -23.60
C ASP A 43 8.17 6.39 -22.80
N ALA A 44 7.24 5.49 -22.54
CA ALA A 44 6.08 5.73 -21.68
C ALA A 44 6.32 5.02 -20.34
N GLY A 45 6.40 5.77 -19.23
CA GLY A 45 6.65 5.21 -17.90
C GLY A 45 5.40 4.76 -17.14
N SER A 46 4.22 5.21 -17.55
CA SER A 46 2.95 4.90 -16.88
C SER A 46 1.76 5.07 -17.81
N PHE A 47 0.62 4.49 -17.39
CA PHE A 47 -0.67 4.94 -17.88
C PHE A 47 -1.00 6.31 -17.28
N GLY A 48 -1.60 7.18 -18.09
CA GLY A 48 -2.17 8.44 -17.66
C GLY A 48 -3.60 8.27 -17.13
N ILE A 49 -4.24 9.39 -16.80
CA ILE A 49 -5.65 9.40 -16.40
C ILE A 49 -6.50 8.85 -17.56
N PRO A 50 -7.34 7.82 -17.36
CA PRO A 50 -8.20 7.30 -18.42
C PRO A 50 -9.08 8.39 -19.03
N VAL A 51 -9.27 8.34 -20.36
CA VAL A 51 -10.07 9.32 -21.09
C VAL A 51 -11.49 8.80 -21.26
N ARG A 52 -12.48 9.57 -20.85
CA ARG A 52 -13.89 9.21 -21.07
C ARG A 52 -14.22 9.28 -22.57
N GLY A 53 -14.98 8.31 -23.08
CA GLY A 53 -15.35 8.25 -24.50
C GLY A 53 -16.08 9.48 -25.00
N SER A 54 -16.92 10.10 -24.16
CA SER A 54 -17.56 11.39 -24.49
C SER A 54 -16.56 12.52 -24.80
N ALA A 55 -15.37 12.51 -24.19
CA ALA A 55 -14.29 13.45 -24.51
C ALA A 55 -13.61 13.10 -25.84
N LEU A 56 -13.44 11.80 -26.15
CA LEU A 56 -12.91 11.34 -27.44
C LEU A 56 -13.85 11.68 -28.61
N ILE A 57 -15.16 11.56 -28.41
CA ILE A 57 -16.18 11.95 -29.40
C ILE A 57 -16.10 13.46 -29.67
N LYS A 58 -15.96 14.27 -28.61
CA LYS A 58 -15.78 15.73 -28.72
C LYS A 58 -14.49 16.10 -29.47
N SER A 59 -13.42 15.31 -29.33
CA SER A 59 -12.17 15.52 -30.05
C SER A 59 -12.15 14.95 -31.48
N GLY A 60 -13.28 14.36 -31.93
CA GLY A 60 -13.48 13.93 -33.31
C GLY A 60 -13.31 12.43 -33.57
N ILE A 61 -13.07 11.61 -32.54
CA ILE A 61 -13.02 10.14 -32.65
C ILE A 61 -14.42 9.61 -32.34
N LYS A 62 -15.25 9.43 -33.38
CA LYS A 62 -16.67 9.11 -33.24
C LYS A 62 -16.98 7.62 -33.41
N ASP A 63 -16.32 6.98 -34.36
CA ASP A 63 -16.69 5.62 -34.78
C ASP A 63 -16.25 4.58 -33.74
N GLY A 64 -17.19 3.77 -33.27
CA GLY A 64 -16.92 2.66 -32.34
C GLY A 64 -16.55 3.09 -30.91
N ILE A 65 -16.75 4.36 -30.54
CA ILE A 65 -16.49 4.86 -29.18
C ILE A 65 -17.76 4.82 -28.34
N ASP A 66 -17.65 4.22 -27.17
CA ASP A 66 -18.65 4.17 -26.12
C ASP A 66 -18.51 5.45 -25.25
N PRO A 67 -19.52 6.34 -25.22
CA PRO A 67 -19.41 7.65 -24.56
C PRO A 67 -19.21 7.54 -23.03
N ASP A 68 -19.65 6.44 -22.42
CA ASP A 68 -19.61 6.23 -20.97
C ASP A 68 -18.42 5.40 -20.52
N PHE A 69 -17.71 4.76 -21.45
CA PHE A 69 -16.50 4.02 -21.13
C PHE A 69 -15.29 4.95 -20.92
N SER A 70 -14.46 4.60 -19.94
CA SER A 70 -13.15 5.23 -19.73
C SER A 70 -12.07 4.39 -20.40
N TYR A 71 -11.34 4.97 -21.34
CA TYR A 71 -10.30 4.32 -22.13
C TYR A 71 -8.92 4.54 -21.51
N GLU A 72 -8.11 3.49 -21.42
CA GLU A 72 -6.73 3.60 -20.95
C GLU A 72 -5.88 4.38 -21.95
N GLN A 73 -4.98 5.22 -21.44
CA GLN A 73 -4.04 5.97 -22.27
C GLN A 73 -2.66 6.05 -21.62
N PHE A 74 -1.65 6.31 -22.43
CA PHE A 74 -0.32 6.70 -21.96
C PHE A 74 0.23 7.83 -22.81
N SER A 75 1.14 8.61 -22.24
CA SER A 75 1.77 9.74 -22.91
C SER A 75 3.29 9.57 -23.01
N PHE A 76 3.88 10.11 -24.07
CA PHE A 76 5.34 10.12 -24.25
C PHE A 76 5.81 11.38 -25.01
N GLY A 77 7.05 11.79 -24.71
CA GLY A 77 7.73 12.93 -25.35
C GLY A 77 7.27 14.33 -24.89
N TYR A 78 7.94 15.36 -25.39
CA TYR A 78 7.56 16.77 -25.23
C TYR A 78 7.47 17.48 -26.60
N PRO A 79 6.36 18.16 -26.93
CA PRO A 79 5.08 18.15 -26.21
C PRO A 79 4.48 16.74 -26.16
N ALA A 80 3.73 16.45 -25.10
CA ALA A 80 3.19 15.12 -24.83
C ALA A 80 2.33 14.61 -25.99
N LYS A 81 2.67 13.42 -26.51
CA LYS A 81 1.83 12.67 -27.43
C LYS A 81 1.05 11.64 -26.64
N TYR A 82 -0.25 11.58 -26.87
CA TYR A 82 -1.15 10.64 -26.19
C TYR A 82 -1.48 9.47 -27.11
N VAL A 83 -1.42 8.26 -26.57
CA VAL A 83 -1.94 7.06 -27.20
C VAL A 83 -3.08 6.55 -26.35
N VAL A 84 -4.27 6.53 -26.94
CA VAL A 84 -5.51 6.02 -26.32
C VAL A 84 -5.79 4.64 -26.89
N LEU A 85 -5.96 3.67 -26.00
CA LEU A 85 -6.24 2.27 -26.33
C LEU A 85 -7.72 2.08 -26.63
N ASP A 86 -8.05 1.09 -27.46
CA ASP A 86 -9.45 0.73 -27.70
C ASP A 86 -10.10 0.09 -26.46
N LYS A 87 -11.41 -0.18 -26.55
CA LYS A 87 -12.20 -0.69 -25.43
C LYS A 87 -11.68 -2.06 -24.97
N ALA A 88 -11.52 -3.00 -25.91
CA ALA A 88 -11.06 -4.35 -25.63
C ALA A 88 -9.66 -4.38 -25.00
N SER A 89 -8.74 -3.53 -25.49
CA SER A 89 -7.39 -3.40 -24.95
C SER A 89 -7.38 -2.79 -23.55
N SER A 90 -8.23 -1.78 -23.31
CA SER A 90 -8.40 -1.17 -21.99
C SER A 90 -8.94 -2.18 -20.97
N GLU A 91 -9.92 -3.00 -21.37
CA GLU A 91 -10.49 -4.06 -20.54
C GLU A 91 -9.45 -5.16 -20.24
N ALA A 92 -8.66 -5.58 -21.25
CA ALA A 92 -7.60 -6.57 -21.06
C ALA A 92 -6.53 -6.09 -20.06
N ILE A 93 -6.13 -4.82 -20.13
CA ILE A 93 -5.17 -4.22 -19.18
C ILE A 93 -5.74 -4.18 -17.76
N ARG A 94 -7.03 -3.82 -17.60
CA ARG A 94 -7.69 -3.80 -16.29
C ARG A 94 -7.84 -5.19 -15.71
N ALA A 95 -8.23 -6.17 -16.52
CA ALA A 95 -8.36 -7.55 -16.09
C ALA A 95 -7.02 -8.11 -15.62
N LEU A 96 -5.94 -7.87 -16.37
CA LEU A 96 -4.59 -8.27 -15.99
C LEU A 96 -4.15 -7.58 -14.70
N SER A 97 -4.34 -6.27 -14.59
CA SER A 97 -3.95 -5.49 -13.40
C SER A 97 -4.71 -5.94 -12.15
N LYS A 98 -6.01 -6.27 -12.29
CA LYS A 98 -6.83 -6.84 -11.22
C LYS A 98 -6.30 -8.20 -10.79
N ALA A 99 -6.05 -9.11 -11.73
CA ALA A 99 -5.51 -10.43 -11.42
C ALA A 99 -4.13 -10.35 -10.74
N THR A 100 -3.26 -9.44 -11.18
CA THR A 100 -1.97 -9.20 -10.52
C THR A 100 -2.15 -8.65 -9.10
N HIS A 101 -3.10 -7.72 -8.90
CA HIS A 101 -3.42 -7.19 -7.57
C HIS A 101 -3.92 -8.30 -6.63
N GLU A 102 -4.84 -9.15 -7.09
CA GLU A 102 -5.34 -10.29 -6.30
C GLU A 102 -4.22 -11.26 -5.91
N ARG A 103 -3.26 -11.52 -6.80
CA ARG A 103 -2.05 -12.30 -6.48
C ARG A 103 -1.19 -11.62 -5.41
N ARG A 104 -1.00 -10.29 -5.50
CA ARG A 104 -0.25 -9.52 -4.48
C ARG A 104 -0.94 -9.60 -3.12
N VAL A 105 -2.26 -9.40 -3.08
CA VAL A 105 -3.06 -9.48 -1.85
C VAL A 105 -3.01 -10.89 -1.26
N SER A 106 -3.17 -11.92 -2.08
CA SER A 106 -3.10 -13.32 -1.65
C SER A 106 -1.71 -13.67 -1.10
N ALA A 107 -0.64 -13.22 -1.76
CA ALA A 107 0.73 -13.40 -1.29
C ALA A 107 1.00 -12.66 0.02
N ALA A 108 0.48 -11.43 0.18
CA ALA A 108 0.59 -10.66 1.41
C ALA A 108 -0.19 -11.27 2.59
N ARG A 109 -1.35 -11.88 2.31
CA ARG A 109 -2.14 -12.63 3.31
C ARG A 109 -1.48 -13.97 3.69
N ALA A 110 -0.81 -14.62 2.74
CA ALA A 110 -0.13 -15.89 2.97
C ALA A 110 1.25 -15.74 3.62
N SER A 111 1.91 -14.58 3.46
CA SER A 111 3.06 -14.24 4.28
C SER A 111 2.58 -14.03 5.71
N ALA A 112 3.11 -14.80 6.66
CA ALA A 112 2.91 -14.56 8.08
C ALA A 112 3.14 -13.06 8.37
N PRO A 113 2.35 -12.44 9.27
CA PRO A 113 2.63 -11.08 9.70
C PRO A 113 4.11 -11.03 10.05
N ARG A 114 4.88 -10.20 9.34
CA ARG A 114 6.26 -9.95 9.73
C ARG A 114 6.18 -9.58 11.20
N GLU A 115 6.82 -10.37 12.07
CA GLU A 115 7.16 -9.90 13.41
C GLU A 115 8.07 -8.69 13.23
N THR A 116 7.47 -7.53 12.96
CA THR A 116 8.14 -6.27 13.17
C THR A 116 8.21 -6.17 14.68
N LYS A 117 9.34 -6.64 15.24
CA LYS A 117 9.75 -6.15 16.56
C LYS A 117 9.45 -4.65 16.57
N PRO A 118 8.70 -4.15 17.55
CA PRO A 118 8.23 -2.78 17.50
C PRO A 118 9.44 -1.87 17.29
N GLN A 119 9.37 -1.05 16.25
CA GLN A 119 10.46 -0.14 15.91
C GLN A 119 10.31 1.14 16.72
N LEU A 120 11.44 1.68 17.17
CA LEU A 120 11.50 3.00 17.77
C LEU A 120 11.51 4.03 16.63
N HIS A 121 10.54 4.94 16.64
CA HIS A 121 10.46 6.07 15.72
C HIS A 121 10.82 7.35 16.48
N ILE A 122 11.81 8.09 15.98
CA ILE A 122 12.21 9.39 16.52
C ILE A 122 11.97 10.43 15.42
N TYR A 123 10.98 11.27 15.63
CA TYR A 123 10.60 12.32 14.70
C TYR A 123 11.49 13.55 14.90
N LEU A 124 12.28 13.91 13.88
CA LEU A 124 13.30 14.96 13.93
C LEU A 124 12.85 16.27 13.27
N SER A 125 11.97 16.21 12.26
CA SER A 125 11.38 17.37 11.57
C SER A 125 9.93 17.11 11.19
N SER A 126 9.07 18.14 11.28
CA SER A 126 7.67 18.08 10.86
C SER A 126 7.42 18.46 9.40
N ARG A 127 8.35 19.18 8.76
CA ARG A 127 8.29 19.50 7.32
C ARG A 127 8.94 18.42 6.49
N GLY A 128 8.16 17.99 5.51
CA GLY A 128 8.58 17.64 4.15
C GLY A 128 7.60 18.35 3.20
N TRP A 129 8.08 18.88 2.08
CA TRP A 129 7.28 19.70 1.18
C TRP A 129 6.33 18.84 0.32
N GLY A 130 5.04 18.79 0.61
CA GLY A 130 4.07 18.02 -0.20
C GLY A 130 4.09 16.52 0.09
N ASP A 131 4.47 15.69 -0.89
CA ASP A 131 4.52 14.21 -0.77
C ASP A 131 5.74 13.68 0.01
N TYR A 132 6.61 14.55 0.52
CA TYR A 132 7.85 14.15 1.21
C TYR A 132 7.62 13.90 2.70
N ALA A 133 8.09 12.74 3.17
CA ALA A 133 7.89 12.23 4.53
C ALA A 133 8.67 13.03 5.60
N PRO A 134 8.19 13.08 6.86
CA PRO A 134 8.92 13.72 7.95
C PRO A 134 10.29 13.07 8.16
N LEU A 135 11.32 13.87 8.47
CA LEU A 135 12.62 13.32 8.83
C LEU A 135 12.48 12.52 10.13
N THR A 136 12.61 11.20 10.01
CA THR A 136 12.37 10.26 11.09
C THR A 136 13.50 9.25 11.13
N TRP A 137 14.11 9.09 12.31
CA TRP A 137 14.99 7.95 12.56
C TRP A 137 14.14 6.73 12.95
N VAL A 138 14.45 5.58 12.38
CA VAL A 138 13.73 4.32 12.63
C VAL A 138 14.75 3.23 12.94
N GLY A 139 14.60 2.57 14.09
CA GLY A 139 15.51 1.50 14.49
C GLY A 139 15.05 0.75 15.74
N SER A 140 15.98 0.03 16.38
CA SER A 140 15.69 -0.67 17.63
C SER A 140 15.71 0.29 18.82
N ALA A 141 14.85 0.06 19.81
CA ALA A 141 14.92 0.77 21.09
C ALA A 141 16.20 0.42 21.89
N ASP A 142 16.80 -0.74 21.61
CA ASP A 142 18.04 -1.20 22.26
C ASP A 142 19.30 -0.50 21.72
N THR A 143 19.19 0.26 20.62
CA THR A 143 20.32 0.99 20.06
C THR A 143 20.84 2.01 21.08
N PRO A 144 22.15 2.07 21.38
CA PRO A 144 22.71 3.05 22.31
C PRO A 144 22.44 4.49 21.87
N ASP A 145 22.13 5.39 22.81
CA ASP A 145 21.76 6.79 22.53
C ASP A 145 22.84 7.52 21.72
N ALA A 146 24.13 7.24 21.99
CA ALA A 146 25.25 7.82 21.25
C ALA A 146 25.23 7.43 19.76
N THR A 147 24.84 6.19 19.44
CA THR A 147 24.71 5.71 18.07
C THR A 147 23.51 6.38 17.38
N ILE A 148 22.36 6.42 18.05
CA ILE A 148 21.17 7.10 17.53
C ILE A 148 21.47 8.57 17.25
N LEU A 149 22.18 9.24 18.17
CA LEU A 149 22.53 10.64 18.03
C LEU A 149 23.44 10.90 16.81
N ALA A 150 24.44 10.05 16.60
CA ALA A 150 25.33 10.14 15.43
C ALA A 150 24.56 9.91 14.12
N GLU A 151 23.64 8.94 14.09
CA GLU A 151 22.79 8.66 12.93
C GLU A 151 21.79 9.79 12.66
N CYS A 152 21.18 10.37 13.70
CA CYS A 152 20.32 11.56 13.57
C CYS A 152 21.11 12.74 13.00
N LYS A 153 22.35 12.96 13.47
CA LYS A 153 23.21 14.00 12.92
C LYS A 153 23.48 13.78 11.43
N ALA A 154 23.82 12.55 11.03
CA ALA A 154 24.02 12.22 9.63
C ALA A 154 22.76 12.49 8.78
N LEU A 155 21.56 12.16 9.30
CA LEU A 155 20.29 12.45 8.64
C LEU A 155 20.08 13.95 8.40
N PHE A 156 20.36 14.81 9.39
CA PHE A 156 20.32 16.26 9.23
C PHE A 156 21.37 16.80 8.25
N ASP A 157 22.53 16.16 8.16
CA ASP A 157 23.60 16.57 7.25
C ASP A 157 23.26 16.19 5.77
N THR A 158 22.40 15.20 5.55
CA THR A 158 21.99 14.74 4.21
C THR A 158 20.65 15.31 3.72
N GLU A 159 19.76 15.71 4.62
CA GLU A 159 18.44 16.21 4.26
C GLU A 159 18.42 17.72 4.05
N HIS A 160 17.75 18.15 2.99
CA HIS A 160 17.73 19.55 2.56
C HIS A 160 16.45 20.30 2.94
N ASP A 161 15.38 19.58 3.26
CA ASP A 161 14.06 20.13 3.60
C ASP A 161 13.68 19.74 5.04
N VAL A 162 14.29 20.42 5.99
CA VAL A 162 14.02 20.25 7.43
C VAL A 162 13.56 21.57 8.05
N ASP A 163 12.63 21.51 9.00
CA ASP A 163 12.10 22.68 9.71
C ASP A 163 13.12 23.44 10.56
N MET A 164 14.24 22.78 10.84
CA MET A 164 15.12 23.15 11.93
C MET A 164 16.51 22.57 11.69
N SER A 165 17.52 23.36 12.03
CA SER A 165 18.90 22.87 12.08
C SER A 165 19.09 21.85 13.19
N TYR A 166 20.14 21.04 13.05
CA TYR A 166 20.57 20.11 14.08
C TYR A 166 20.92 20.86 15.37
N ASP A 167 20.28 20.46 16.47
CA ASP A 167 20.61 20.85 17.84
C ASP A 167 20.71 19.57 18.69
N GLU A 168 21.92 19.26 19.12
CA GLU A 168 22.23 18.05 19.88
C GLU A 168 21.39 17.93 21.16
N SER A 169 21.14 19.04 21.86
CA SER A 169 20.39 19.02 23.12
C SER A 169 18.93 18.64 22.88
N ARG A 170 18.33 19.19 21.81
CA ARG A 170 16.97 18.86 21.40
C ARG A 170 16.88 17.41 20.95
N VAL A 171 17.80 16.93 20.10
CA VAL A 171 17.78 15.54 19.61
C VAL A 171 17.92 14.55 20.77
N LYS A 172 18.78 14.82 21.75
CA LYS A 172 18.86 13.99 22.98
C LYS A 172 17.55 13.94 23.75
N ALA A 173 16.86 15.08 23.89
CA ALA A 173 15.54 15.12 24.53
C ALA A 173 14.53 14.26 23.75
N THR A 174 14.48 14.40 22.42
CA THR A 174 13.57 13.62 21.57
C THR A 174 13.87 12.11 21.61
N ILE A 175 15.14 11.70 21.65
CA ILE A 175 15.53 10.29 21.84
C ILE A 175 14.99 9.76 23.16
N THR A 176 15.17 10.52 24.24
CA THR A 176 14.73 10.15 25.59
C THR A 176 13.21 10.00 25.66
N GLU A 177 12.48 10.99 25.13
CA GLU A 177 11.01 10.96 25.05
C GLU A 177 10.50 9.79 24.22
N ALA A 178 11.10 9.53 23.06
CA ALA A 178 10.72 8.44 22.19
C ALA A 178 10.96 7.08 22.86
N LYS A 179 12.10 6.89 23.54
CA LYS A 179 12.38 5.66 24.29
C LYS A 179 11.42 5.47 25.46
N ALA A 180 11.17 6.53 26.24
CA ALA A 180 10.20 6.47 27.34
C ALA A 180 8.80 6.07 26.84
N LYS A 181 8.34 6.70 25.75
CA LYS A 181 7.06 6.36 25.11
C LYS A 181 7.04 4.91 24.60
N TYR A 182 8.11 4.46 23.97
CA TYR A 182 8.25 3.10 23.49
C TYR A 182 8.16 2.06 24.62
N HIS A 183 8.85 2.30 25.74
CA HIS A 183 8.83 1.42 26.90
C HIS A 183 7.46 1.42 27.60
N ASN A 184 6.81 2.59 27.72
CA ASN A 184 5.44 2.66 28.24
C ASN A 184 4.47 1.85 27.35
N GLN A 185 4.54 2.02 26.03
CA GLN A 185 3.74 1.25 25.09
C GLN A 185 4.12 -0.24 25.09
N ALA A 186 5.38 -0.60 25.34
CA ALA A 186 5.79 -1.98 25.52
C ALA A 186 5.19 -2.61 26.78
N ALA A 187 5.12 -1.86 27.87
CA ALA A 187 4.43 -2.30 29.09
C ALA A 187 2.93 -2.49 28.85
N GLU A 188 2.27 -1.52 28.21
CA GLU A 188 0.84 -1.62 27.82
C GLU A 188 0.58 -2.84 26.93
N ARG A 189 1.45 -3.10 25.94
CA ARG A 189 1.36 -4.30 25.08
C ARG A 189 1.56 -5.60 25.87
N ALA A 190 2.50 -5.62 26.82
CA ALA A 190 2.72 -6.78 27.66
C ALA A 190 1.52 -7.06 28.58
N ASP A 191 0.92 -6.02 29.15
CA ASP A 191 -0.27 -6.13 29.98
C ASP A 191 -1.50 -6.56 29.16
N ALA A 192 -1.69 -5.97 27.98
CA ALA A 192 -2.75 -6.37 27.04
C ALA A 192 -2.60 -7.84 26.63
N LYS A 193 -1.38 -8.29 26.31
CA LYS A 193 -1.10 -9.70 26.01
C LYS A 193 -1.42 -10.62 27.18
N LYS A 194 -1.02 -10.24 28.40
CA LYS A 194 -1.35 -11.00 29.61
C LYS A 194 -2.86 -11.09 29.87
N GLN A 195 -3.59 -10.00 29.62
CA GLN A 195 -5.05 -9.99 29.72
C GLN A 195 -5.69 -10.88 28.64
N ALA A 196 -5.21 -10.81 27.39
CA ALA A 196 -5.68 -11.65 26.30
C ALA A 196 -5.43 -13.15 26.59
N GLU A 197 -4.24 -13.51 27.07
CA GLU A 197 -3.93 -14.88 27.51
C GLU A 197 -4.87 -15.36 28.63
N ALA A 198 -5.19 -14.49 29.59
CA ALA A 198 -6.15 -14.81 30.66
C ALA A 198 -7.57 -15.00 30.11
N VAL A 199 -8.02 -14.18 29.16
CA VAL A 199 -9.31 -14.34 28.48
C VAL A 199 -9.37 -15.67 27.73
N ILE A 200 -8.35 -15.98 26.93
CA ILE A 200 -8.26 -17.24 26.18
C ILE A 200 -8.32 -18.44 27.14
N ALA A 201 -7.55 -18.39 28.24
CA ALA A 201 -7.51 -19.48 29.23
C ALA A 201 -8.84 -19.67 29.99
N ALA A 202 -9.57 -18.57 30.26
CA ALA A 202 -10.85 -18.60 30.96
C ALA A 202 -12.06 -18.88 30.04
N THR A 203 -11.87 -18.88 28.71
CA THR A 203 -12.97 -19.01 27.75
C THR A 203 -13.53 -20.44 27.75
N PRO A 204 -14.85 -20.63 27.97
CA PRO A 204 -15.47 -21.95 27.95
C PRO A 204 -15.42 -22.62 26.57
N GLU A 205 -15.31 -23.94 26.52
CA GLU A 205 -15.24 -24.73 25.27
C GLU A 205 -16.43 -24.46 24.32
N LYS A 206 -17.62 -24.16 24.87
CA LYS A 206 -18.80 -23.79 24.07
C LYS A 206 -18.55 -22.53 23.23
N ILE A 207 -17.90 -21.52 23.79
CA ILE A 207 -17.59 -20.26 23.10
C ILE A 207 -16.50 -20.48 22.05
N ILE A 208 -15.48 -21.28 22.36
CA ILE A 208 -14.42 -21.66 21.41
C ILE A 208 -15.03 -22.36 20.18
N LYS A 209 -15.94 -23.31 20.40
CA LYS A 209 -16.65 -24.01 19.30
C LYS A 209 -17.54 -23.06 18.50
N LEU A 210 -18.22 -22.12 19.16
CA LEU A 210 -19.07 -21.13 18.48
C LEU A 210 -18.23 -20.18 17.61
N ALA A 211 -17.10 -19.70 18.14
CA ALA A 211 -16.16 -18.87 17.40
C ALA A 211 -15.61 -19.59 16.15
N ALA A 212 -15.26 -20.88 16.27
CA ALA A 212 -14.84 -21.67 15.12
C ALA A 212 -15.96 -21.86 14.09
N ALA A 213 -17.21 -22.08 14.53
CA ALA A 213 -18.37 -22.26 13.66
C ALA A 213 -18.72 -21.00 12.85
N CYS A 214 -18.49 -19.80 13.40
CA CYS A 214 -18.71 -18.52 12.72
C CYS A 214 -17.47 -18.01 11.96
N GLY A 215 -16.41 -18.83 11.84
CA GLY A 215 -15.19 -18.47 11.13
C GLY A 215 -14.35 -17.40 11.83
N TYR A 216 -14.44 -17.30 13.16
CA TYR A 216 -13.81 -16.28 14.00
C TYR A 216 -14.27 -14.84 13.68
N ASP A 217 -15.48 -14.71 13.14
CA ASP A 217 -16.13 -13.43 12.87
C ASP A 217 -17.47 -13.39 13.62
N PRO A 218 -17.59 -12.60 14.70
CA PRO A 218 -18.81 -12.51 15.51
C PRO A 218 -20.03 -12.01 14.72
N GLU A 219 -19.85 -11.30 13.60
CA GLU A 219 -20.95 -10.82 12.75
C GLU A 219 -21.67 -11.96 12.01
N ASN A 220 -21.06 -13.14 11.94
CA ASN A 220 -21.67 -14.34 11.35
C ASN A 220 -22.48 -15.16 12.37
N LEU A 221 -22.65 -14.67 13.61
CA LEU A 221 -23.54 -15.30 14.58
C LEU A 221 -25.01 -15.01 14.22
N GLU A 222 -25.88 -15.97 14.50
CA GLU A 222 -27.34 -15.76 14.39
C GLU A 222 -27.86 -14.80 15.47
N ASP A 223 -27.17 -14.76 16.61
CA ASP A 223 -27.46 -13.86 17.72
C ASP A 223 -26.94 -12.44 17.42
N ASP A 224 -27.74 -11.43 17.73
CA ASP A 224 -27.38 -10.03 17.53
C ASP A 224 -26.44 -9.46 18.62
N ILE A 225 -26.06 -8.19 18.46
CA ILE A 225 -25.18 -7.46 19.38
C ILE A 225 -25.76 -7.31 20.79
N ASP A 226 -27.06 -7.48 20.97
CA ASP A 226 -27.71 -7.39 22.28
C ASP A 226 -27.63 -8.73 23.05
N HIS A 227 -27.22 -9.82 22.39
CA HIS A 227 -27.08 -11.12 23.02
C HIS A 227 -25.71 -11.30 23.72
N PRO A 228 -25.68 -11.84 24.96
CA PRO A 228 -24.42 -12.05 25.69
C PRO A 228 -23.41 -12.98 24.99
N LEU A 229 -23.87 -13.90 24.14
CA LEU A 229 -22.98 -14.79 23.40
C LEU A 229 -22.17 -14.05 22.33
N TYR A 230 -22.74 -13.03 21.69
CA TYR A 230 -22.03 -12.20 20.71
C TYR A 230 -20.79 -11.58 21.35
N TRP A 231 -20.95 -10.96 22.52
CA TRP A 231 -19.84 -10.34 23.25
C TRP A 231 -18.83 -11.36 23.78
N ALA A 232 -19.28 -12.55 24.21
CA ALA A 232 -18.38 -13.61 24.64
C ALA A 232 -17.48 -14.12 23.50
N VAL A 233 -18.04 -14.32 22.29
CA VAL A 233 -17.28 -14.71 21.10
C VAL A 233 -16.36 -13.58 20.65
N ARG A 234 -16.88 -12.35 20.62
CA ARG A 234 -16.10 -11.16 20.23
C ARG A 234 -14.89 -10.96 21.14
N ASN A 235 -15.06 -10.99 22.46
CA ASN A 235 -13.95 -10.84 23.40
C ASN A 235 -12.88 -11.93 23.23
N TYR A 236 -13.28 -13.17 22.95
CA TYR A 236 -12.35 -14.26 22.68
C TYR A 236 -11.59 -14.05 21.35
N VAL A 237 -12.28 -13.65 20.29
CA VAL A 237 -11.66 -13.35 18.99
C VAL A 237 -10.71 -12.14 19.09
N GLU A 238 -11.11 -11.08 19.80
CA GLU A 238 -10.25 -9.91 20.05
C GLU A 238 -8.99 -10.31 20.84
N ALA A 239 -9.12 -11.18 21.85
CA ALA A 239 -7.98 -11.70 22.60
C ALA A 239 -7.04 -12.56 21.73
N LEU A 240 -7.56 -13.36 20.80
CA LEU A 240 -6.73 -14.11 19.84
C LEU A 240 -5.92 -13.22 18.90
N ASN A 241 -6.38 -11.99 18.66
CA ASN A 241 -5.79 -11.02 17.74
C ASN A 241 -4.90 -9.97 18.43
N THR A 242 -4.74 -10.04 19.76
CA THR A 242 -3.92 -9.12 20.58
C THR A 242 -2.46 -9.58 20.61
#